data_AF-A0A238VWP2-F1
#
_entry.id   AF-A0A238VWP2-F1
#
_cell.length_a   1.000
_cell.length_b   1.000
_cell.length_c   1.000
_cell.angle_alpha   90.00
_cell.angle_beta   90.00
_cell.angle_gamma   90.00
#
_symmetry.space_group_name_H-M   'P 1'
#
loop_
_entity.id
_entity.type
_entity.pdbx_description
1 polymer ?
#
loop_
_entity_poly.entity_id
_entity_poly.type
_entity_poly.pdbx_seq_one_letter_code
_entity_poly.pdbx_strand_id
1 'polypeptide(L)'
;MDTAHSDRRRWRARRWGAIGALLLAPVLGMAVSDQVAWGPADFLLAGLLLAGGNLLYEGLSRRRPTLQRRLIAGAIGLAVLVLWAQGAVGIL
;
A
#
# COMPACT_ATOMS: atom_id res chain seq x y z
N MET A 1 16.40 -29.79 -4.47
CA MET A 1 14.96 -29.54 -4.68
C MET A 1 14.46 -28.62 -3.58
N ASP A 2 14.68 -27.29 -3.67
CA ASP A 2 14.32 -26.32 -2.59
C ASP A 2 13.97 -24.89 -3.08
N THR A 3 13.43 -24.73 -4.30
CA THR A 3 13.11 -23.39 -4.84
C THR A 3 11.77 -22.83 -4.34
N ALA A 4 10.80 -23.69 -4.03
CA ALA A 4 9.41 -23.30 -3.76
C ALA A 4 9.15 -22.57 -2.41
N HIS A 5 10.00 -22.78 -1.39
CA HIS A 5 9.85 -22.09 -0.10
C HIS A 5 10.43 -20.66 -0.11
N SER A 6 11.48 -20.44 -0.90
CA SER A 6 12.10 -19.12 -1.04
C SER A 6 11.21 -18.14 -1.82
N ASP A 7 10.46 -18.62 -2.82
CA ASP A 7 9.62 -17.77 -3.67
C ASP A 7 8.44 -17.14 -2.94
N ARG A 8 7.74 -17.90 -2.08
CA ARG A 8 6.63 -17.36 -1.29
C ARG A 8 7.08 -16.32 -0.27
N ARG A 9 8.25 -16.52 0.36
CA ARG A 9 8.82 -15.59 1.33
C ARG A 9 9.37 -14.34 0.64
N ARG A 10 10.03 -14.50 -0.52
CA ARG A 10 10.50 -13.39 -1.37
C ARG A 10 9.35 -12.55 -1.89
N TRP A 11 8.24 -13.16 -2.29
CA TRP A 11 7.08 -12.43 -2.79
C TRP A 11 6.36 -11.63 -1.70
N ARG A 12 6.25 -12.20 -0.49
CA ARG A 12 5.79 -11.46 0.69
C ARG A 12 6.74 -10.31 1.02
N ALA A 13 8.05 -10.56 1.08
CA ALA A 13 9.05 -9.54 1.34
C ALA A 13 9.02 -8.40 0.32
N ARG A 14 8.85 -8.70 -0.96
CA ARG A 14 8.72 -7.69 -2.03
C ARG A 14 7.48 -6.80 -1.83
N ARG A 15 6.36 -7.38 -1.39
CA ARG A 15 5.13 -6.62 -1.11
C ARG A 15 5.28 -5.69 0.09
N TRP A 16 5.82 -6.19 1.19
CA TRP A 16 6.09 -5.36 2.38
C TRP A 16 7.16 -4.30 2.10
N GLY A 17 8.18 -4.63 1.30
CA GLY A 17 9.18 -3.67 0.84
C GLY A 17 8.59 -2.55 -0.01
N ALA A 18 7.62 -2.85 -0.88
CA ALA A 18 6.92 -1.82 -1.66
C ALA A 18 6.11 -0.86 -0.78
N ILE A 19 5.48 -1.36 0.30
CA ILE A 19 4.78 -0.52 1.29
C ILE A 19 5.76 0.45 1.95
N GLY A 20 6.89 -0.06 2.43
CA GLY A 20 7.93 0.78 3.04
C GLY A 20 8.49 1.81 2.06
N ALA A 21 8.76 1.42 0.81
CA ALA A 21 9.23 2.33 -0.22
C ALA A 21 8.21 3.42 -0.55
N LEU A 22 6.91 3.09 -0.57
CA LEU A 22 5.86 4.06 -0.85
C LEU A 22 5.70 5.07 0.30
N LEU A 23 5.88 4.64 1.56
CA LEU A 23 5.90 5.55 2.71
C LEU A 23 7.11 6.51 2.72
N LEU A 24 8.17 6.23 1.96
CA LEU A 24 9.26 7.19 1.78
C LEU A 24 8.86 8.36 0.88
N ALA A 25 7.82 8.22 0.04
CA ALA A 25 7.37 9.31 -0.85
C ALA A 25 7.01 10.60 -0.08
N PRO A 26 6.16 10.58 0.97
CA PRO A 26 5.88 11.77 1.77
C PRO A 26 7.09 12.29 2.55
N VAL A 27 8.00 11.41 3.01
CA VAL A 27 9.27 11.84 3.64
C VAL A 27 10.11 12.67 2.67
N LEU A 28 10.26 12.20 1.43
CA LEU A 28 10.96 12.94 0.38
C LEU A 28 10.19 14.20 -0.02
N GLY A 29 8.86 14.15 -0.04
CA GLY A 29 8.00 15.31 -0.30
C GLY A 29 8.22 16.44 0.72
N MET A 30 8.18 16.12 2.02
CA MET A 30 8.48 17.06 3.10
C MET A 30 9.91 17.61 3.04
N ALA A 31 10.87 16.81 2.58
CA ALA A 31 12.25 17.26 2.43
C ALA A 31 12.44 18.27 1.28
N VAL A 32 11.53 18.27 0.30
CA VAL A 32 11.62 19.10 -0.91
C VAL A 32 10.66 20.30 -0.84
N SER A 33 9.54 20.20 -0.12
CA SER A 33 8.51 21.24 -0.07
C SER A 33 7.69 21.22 1.22
N ASP A 34 7.36 22.41 1.72
CA ASP A 34 6.42 22.60 2.83
C ASP A 34 4.94 22.33 2.46
N GLN A 35 4.65 22.07 1.17
CA GLN A 35 3.28 21.75 0.72
C GLN A 35 2.83 20.34 1.14
N VAL A 36 3.76 19.44 1.43
CA VAL A 36 3.48 18.12 1.98
C VAL A 36 3.79 18.20 3.46
N ALA A 37 2.78 18.11 4.32
CA ALA A 37 2.97 18.24 5.77
C ALA A 37 2.36 17.04 6.50
N TRP A 38 3.04 15.89 6.46
CA TRP A 38 2.57 14.68 7.16
C TRP A 38 3.08 14.65 8.60
N GLY A 39 2.14 14.52 9.53
CA GLY A 39 2.44 14.19 10.91
C GLY A 39 2.66 12.68 11.11
N PRO A 40 3.12 12.27 12.31
CA PRO A 40 3.26 10.86 12.67
C PRO A 40 1.96 10.05 12.52
N ALA A 41 0.80 10.70 12.75
CA ALA A 41 -0.51 10.08 12.57
C ALA A 41 -0.78 9.71 11.11
N ASP A 42 -0.39 10.56 10.16
CA ASP A 42 -0.57 10.32 8.72
C ASP A 42 0.25 9.12 8.25
N PHE A 43 1.48 8.98 8.76
CA PHE A 43 2.31 7.80 8.51
C PHE A 43 1.70 6.51 9.06
N LEU A 44 1.13 6.57 10.28
CA LEU A 44 0.45 5.42 10.87
C LEU A 44 -0.79 5.04 10.07
N LEU A 45 -1.60 6.02 9.68
CA LEU A 45 -2.80 5.81 8.86
C LEU A 45 -2.46 5.27 7.47
N ALA A 46 -1.46 5.83 6.80
CA ALA A 46 -0.99 5.35 5.50
C ALA A 46 -0.39 3.94 5.59
N GLY A 47 0.38 3.66 6.64
CA GLY A 47 0.89 2.32 6.92
C GLY A 47 -0.22 1.30 7.12
N LEU A 48 -1.24 1.65 7.92
CA LEU A 48 -2.41 0.82 8.16
C LEU A 48 -3.25 0.62 6.89
N LEU A 49 -3.41 1.67 6.09
CA LEU A 49 -4.12 1.65 4.83
C LEU A 49 -3.45 0.70 3.82
N LEU A 50 -2.13 0.80 3.66
CA LEU A 50 -1.37 -0.06 2.75
C LEU A 50 -1.32 -1.52 3.22
N ALA A 51 -1.03 -1.74 4.51
CA ALA A 51 -0.97 -3.09 5.08
C ALA A 51 -2.36 -3.74 5.09
N GLY A 52 -3.37 -2.99 5.52
CA GLY A 52 -4.77 -3.40 5.54
C GLY A 52 -5.30 -3.69 4.14
N GLY A 53 -5.00 -2.84 3.16
CA GLY A 53 -5.35 -3.08 1.75
C GLY A 53 -4.74 -4.37 1.20
N ASN A 54 -3.46 -4.64 1.49
CA ASN A 54 -2.81 -5.88 1.07
C ASN A 54 -3.42 -7.13 1.76
N LEU A 55 -3.73 -7.05 3.06
CA LEU A 55 -4.39 -8.14 3.80
C LEU A 55 -5.82 -8.38 3.27
N LEU A 56 -6.57 -7.31 3.02
CA LEU A 56 -7.93 -7.38 2.49
C LEU A 56 -7.93 -7.98 1.09
N TYR A 57 -7.01 -7.55 0.23
CA TYR A 57 -6.82 -8.15 -1.08
C TYR A 57 -6.52 -9.64 -0.97
N GLU A 58 -5.57 -10.05 -0.11
CA GLU A 58 -5.21 -11.46 0.04
C GLU A 58 -6.41 -12.28 0.57
N GLY A 59 -7.19 -11.75 1.51
CA GLY A 59 -8.40 -12.39 2.03
C GLY A 59 -9.50 -12.54 0.98
N LEU A 60 -9.90 -11.45 0.32
CA LEU A 60 -11.02 -11.44 -0.63
C LEU A 60 -10.69 -12.17 -1.93
N SER A 61 -9.43 -12.12 -2.39
CA SER A 61 -9.03 -12.68 -3.68
C SER A 61 -8.67 -14.17 -3.63
N ARG A 62 -8.46 -14.75 -2.43
CA ARG A 62 -7.95 -16.13 -2.25
C ARG A 62 -8.73 -17.19 -3.02
N ARG A 63 -10.06 -17.06 -3.11
CA ARG A 63 -10.95 -18.05 -3.75
C ARG A 63 -11.75 -17.50 -4.94
N ARG A 64 -11.29 -16.39 -5.53
CA ARG A 64 -12.03 -15.69 -6.60
C ARG A 64 -11.38 -15.91 -7.97
N PRO A 65 -12.18 -15.97 -9.05
CA PRO A 65 -11.68 -16.02 -10.43
C PRO A 65 -10.87 -14.78 -10.78
N THR A 66 -10.00 -14.91 -11.78
CA THR A 66 -9.01 -13.90 -12.18
C THR A 66 -9.61 -12.51 -12.43
N LEU A 67 -10.78 -12.43 -13.06
CA LEU A 67 -11.47 -11.16 -13.30
C LEU A 67 -11.85 -10.46 -11.98
N GLN A 68 -12.49 -11.18 -11.05
CA GLN A 68 -12.87 -10.63 -9.75
C GLN A 68 -11.64 -10.23 -8.93
N ARG A 69 -10.54 -10.99 -9.00
CA ARG A 69 -9.28 -10.60 -8.34
C ARG A 69 -8.76 -9.25 -8.86
N ARG A 70 -8.79 -9.03 -10.18
CA ARG A 70 -8.37 -7.75 -10.80
C ARG A 70 -9.26 -6.60 -10.36
N LEU A 71 -10.58 -6.80 -10.32
CA LEU A 71 -11.53 -5.78 -9.85
C LEU A 71 -11.30 -5.43 -8.37
N ILE A 72 -11.09 -6.42 -7.51
CA ILE A 72 -10.78 -6.21 -6.08
C ILE A 72 -9.45 -5.46 -5.94
N ALA A 73 -8.41 -5.84 -6.69
CA ALA A 73 -7.13 -5.13 -6.69
C ALA A 73 -7.30 -3.67 -7.13
N GLY A 74 -8.05 -3.42 -8.20
CA GLY A 74 -8.32 -2.08 -8.71
C GLY A 74 -9.08 -1.22 -7.71
N ALA A 75 -10.13 -1.76 -7.09
CA ALA A 75 -10.92 -1.05 -6.08
C ALA A 75 -10.10 -0.68 -4.85
N ILE A 76 -9.31 -1.63 -4.32
CA ILE A 76 -8.42 -1.38 -3.17
C ILE A 76 -7.34 -0.37 -3.55
N GLY A 77 -6.72 -0.52 -4.73
CA GLY A 77 -5.71 0.41 -5.21
C GLY A 77 -6.25 1.83 -5.38
N LEU A 78 -7.46 1.97 -5.93
CA LEU A 78 -8.13 3.26 -6.07
C LEU A 78 -8.44 3.88 -4.72
N ALA A 79 -8.99 3.11 -3.77
CA ALA A 79 -9.26 3.60 -2.42
C ALA A 79 -7.98 4.07 -1.72
N VAL A 80 -6.88 3.33 -1.87
CA VAL A 80 -5.56 3.72 -1.37
C VAL A 80 -5.12 5.04 -1.99
N LEU A 81 -5.18 5.18 -3.33
CA LEU A 81 -4.75 6.39 -4.02
C LEU A 81 -5.58 7.62 -3.63
N VAL A 82 -6.90 7.46 -3.49
CA VAL A 82 -7.79 8.55 -3.05
C VAL A 82 -7.42 8.99 -1.65
N LEU A 83 -7.31 8.06 -0.70
CA LEU A 83 -6.95 8.38 0.69
C LEU A 83 -5.52 8.94 0.79
N TRP A 84 -4.61 8.48 -0.07
CA TRP A 84 -3.27 9.03 -0.19
C TRP A 84 -3.28 10.48 -0.62
N ALA A 85 -4.04 10.81 -1.67
CA ALA A 85 -4.15 12.17 -2.18
C ALA A 85 -4.77 13.11 -1.13
N GLN A 86 -5.75 12.63 -0.36
CA GLN A 86 -6.34 13.39 0.74
C GLN A 86 -5.29 13.73 1.81
N GLY A 87 -4.51 12.73 2.26
CA GLY A 87 -3.45 12.96 3.25
C GLY A 87 -2.26 13.78 2.72
N ALA A 88 -1.90 13.63 1.45
CA ALA A 88 -0.76 14.32 0.82
C ALA A 88 -1.03 15.79 0.50
N VAL A 89 -2.25 16.12 0.09
CA VAL A 89 -2.60 17.47 -0.42
C VAL A 89 -3.34 18.30 0.64
N GLY A 90 -3.75 17.70 1.77
CA GLY A 90 -4.45 18.43 2.82
C GLY A 90 -5.78 19.01 2.33
N ILE A 91 -6.62 18.17 1.71
CA ILE A 91 -7.92 18.62 1.15
C ILE A 91 -8.95 18.96 2.26
N LEU A 92 -8.60 18.80 3.54
CA LEU A 92 -9.37 19.25 4.70
C LEU A 92 -8.51 20.00 5.73
#